data_AF-A0A382MHN4-F1
#
_entry.id   AF-A0A382MHN4-F1
#
_cell.length_a   1.000
_cell.length_b   1.000
_cell.length_c   1.000
_cell.angle_alpha   90.00
_cell.angle_beta   90.00
_cell.angle_gamma   90.00
#
_symmetry.space_group_name_H-M   'P 1'
#
loop_
_entity.id
_entity.type
_entity.pdbx_description
1 polymer ?
#
loop_
_entity_poly.entity_id
_entity_poly.type
_entity_poly.pdbx_seq_one_letter_code
_entity_poly.pdbx_strand_id
1 'polypeptide(L)' 'MDGSNTDWNRFERLTPYRVREVLLVASQFDRYLLEESGYLAEILQEEYSVLNLSQAPRIIHSPDADDALDLLASR' A
#
# COMPACT_ATOMS: atom_id res chain seq x y z
N MET A 1 -27.97 13.89 6.49
CA MET A 1 -27.32 12.98 7.46
C MET A 1 -25.98 12.47 6.91
N ASP A 2 -25.10 13.40 6.52
CA ASP A 2 -23.77 13.68 7.07
C ASP A 2 -23.13 12.64 8.02
N GLY A 3 -23.04 11.38 7.57
CA GLY A 3 -22.24 10.34 8.22
C GLY A 3 -20.75 10.35 7.86
N SER A 4 -20.35 11.10 6.83
CA SER A 4 -18.96 11.06 6.32
C SER A 4 -17.94 11.79 7.18
N ASN A 5 -18.35 12.71 8.05
CA ASN A 5 -17.40 13.57 8.80
C ASN A 5 -16.87 12.93 10.10
N THR A 6 -17.58 11.94 10.63
CA THR A 6 -17.26 11.31 11.93
C THR A 6 -16.12 10.28 11.81
N ASP A 7 -16.00 9.62 10.67
CA ASP A 7 -14.96 8.60 10.44
C ASP A 7 -13.57 9.22 10.23
N TRP A 8 -13.47 10.38 9.57
CA TRP A 8 -12.20 11.11 9.43
C TRP A 8 -11.60 11.51 10.77
N ASN A 9 -12.44 12.02 11.69
CA ASN A 9 -12.03 12.37 13.05
C ASN A 9 -11.47 11.16 13.83
N ARG A 10 -11.91 9.94 13.51
CA ARG A 10 -11.39 8.72 14.15
C ARG A 10 -9.93 8.44 13.80
N PHE A 11 -9.50 8.85 12.62
CA PHE A 11 -8.17 8.57 12.08
C PHE A 11 -7.27 9.81 12.01
N GLU A 12 -7.71 10.99 12.47
CA GLU A 12 -6.89 12.20 12.50
C GLU A 12 -5.53 12.00 13.19
N ARG A 13 -5.50 11.21 14.27
CA ARG A 13 -4.26 10.88 14.99
C ARG A 13 -3.32 9.97 14.20
N LEU A 14 -3.83 9.27 13.18
CA LEU A 14 -3.08 8.41 12.29
C LEU A 14 -2.64 9.12 11.01
N THR A 15 -3.20 10.29 10.68
CA THR A 15 -2.81 11.09 9.51
C THR A 15 -1.28 11.31 9.39
N PRO A 16 -0.52 11.54 10.48
CA PRO A 16 0.95 11.64 10.40
C PRO A 16 1.65 10.32 10.02
N TYR A 17 1.03 9.17 10.29
CA TYR A 17 1.57 7.82 10.06
C TYR A 17 1.09 7.22 8.74
N ARG A 18 0.98 8.07 7.71
CA ARG A 18 0.51 7.66 6.38
C ARG A 18 1.40 6.55 5.81
N VAL A 19 0.78 5.49 5.31
CA VAL A 19 1.47 4.42 4.56
C VAL A 19 2.00 5.02 3.25
N ARG A 20 3.32 5.01 3.07
CA ARG A 20 4.00 5.55 1.88
C ARG A 20 4.47 4.44 0.95
N GLU A 21 4.82 3.30 1.52
CA GLU A 21 5.36 2.14 0.82
C GLU A 21 4.68 0.87 1.32
N VAL A 22 4.47 -0.08 0.41
CA VAL A 22 4.01 -1.43 0.71
C VAL A 22 5.05 -2.40 0.13
N LEU A 23 5.64 -3.23 0.99
CA LEU A 23 6.61 -4.25 0.59
C LEU A 23 5.87 -5.53 0.19
N LEU A 24 5.93 -5.85 -1.09
CA LEU A 24 5.44 -7.11 -1.66
C LEU A 24 6.56 -8.14 -1.62
N VAL A 25 6.35 -9.21 -0.84
CA VAL A 25 7.24 -10.37 -0.84
C VAL A 25 6.63 -11.43 -1.75
N ALA A 26 7.26 -11.65 -2.90
CA ALA A 26 6.75 -12.56 -3.94
C ALA A 26 7.92 -13.04 -4.80
N SER A 27 7.83 -14.25 -5.36
CA SER A 27 8.84 -14.69 -6.33
C SER A 27 8.89 -13.73 -7.54
N GLN A 28 9.98 -13.73 -8.29
CA GLN A 28 10.07 -12.92 -9.52
C GLN A 28 8.95 -13.27 -10.52
N PHE A 29 8.55 -14.54 -10.57
CA PHE A 29 7.47 -14.99 -11.44
C PHE A 29 6.11 -14.43 -11.00
N ASP A 30 5.79 -14.53 -9.71
CA ASP A 30 4.53 -14.02 -9.19
C ASP A 30 4.48 -12.50 -9.31
N ARG A 31 5.60 -11.81 -9.07
CA ARG A 31 5.72 -10.37 -9.27
C ARG A 31 5.42 -9.97 -10.71
N TYR A 32 6.01 -10.68 -11.68
CA TYR A 32 5.77 -10.44 -13.10
C TYR A 32 4.30 -10.64 -13.45
N LEU A 33 3.67 -11.72 -12.98
CA LEU A 33 2.25 -12.00 -13.23
C LEU A 33 1.34 -10.90 -12.65
N LEU A 34 1.63 -10.45 -11.43
CA LEU A 34 0.89 -9.37 -10.78
C LEU A 34 1.04 -8.03 -11.53
N GLU A 35 2.24 -7.72 -12.03
CA GLU A 35 2.50 -6.53 -12.83
C GLU A 35 1.77 -6.58 -14.18
N GLU A 36 1.83 -7.71 -14.89
CA GLU A 36 1.18 -7.87 -16.19
C GLU A 36 -0.34 -7.70 -16.08
N SER A 37 -0.94 -8.23 -15.01
CA SER A 37 -2.38 -8.11 -14.77
C SER A 37 -2.83 -6.68 -14.42
N GLY A 38 -1.93 -5.82 -13.95
CA GLY A 38 -2.27 -4.50 -13.37
C GLY A 38 -3.11 -4.55 -12.09
N TYR A 39 -3.55 -5.72 -11.66
CA TYR A 39 -4.54 -5.94 -10.61
C TYR A 39 -4.14 -5.32 -9.25
N LEU A 40 -2.86 -5.42 -8.89
CA LEU A 40 -2.36 -4.85 -7.63
C LEU A 40 -2.49 -3.32 -7.60
N ALA A 41 -2.26 -2.65 -8.74
CA ALA A 41 -2.38 -1.21 -8.85
C ALA A 41 -3.85 -0.78 -8.78
N GLU A 42 -4.75 -1.54 -9.40
CA GLU A 42 -6.20 -1.28 -9.38
C GLU A 42 -6.78 -1.38 -7.97
N ILE A 43 -6.48 -2.46 -7.23
CA ILE A 43 -6.93 -2.61 -5.83
C ILE A 43 -6.44 -1.44 -4.98
N LEU A 44 -5.15 -1.08 -5.09
CA LEU A 44 -4.60 0.04 -4.33
C LEU A 44 -5.29 1.37 -4.68
N GLN A 45 -5.58 1.59 -5.95
CA GLN A 45 -6.26 2.80 -6.40
C GLN A 45 -7.70 2.86 -5.87
N GLU A 46 -8.43 1.75 -5.91
CA GLU A 46 -9.81 1.64 -5.46
C GLU A 46 -9.94 1.90 -3.95
N GLU A 47 -9.16 1.19 -3.14
CA GLU A 47 -9.17 1.32 -1.67
C GLU A 47 -8.79 2.74 -1.21
N TYR A 48 -7.82 3.37 -1.88
CA TYR A 48 -7.40 4.72 -1.51
C TYR A 48 -8.33 5.83 -2.04
N SER A 49 -9.03 5.58 -3.14
CA SER A 49 -10.10 6.46 -3.64
C SER A 49 -11.24 6.56 -2.61
N VAL A 50 -11.64 5.43 -2.02
CA VAL A 50 -12.63 5.40 -0.93
C VAL A 50 -12.15 6.20 0.29
N LEU A 51 -10.84 6.20 0.55
CA LEU A 51 -10.21 6.94 1.64
C LEU A 51 -9.85 8.39 1.29
N ASN A 52 -10.27 8.95 0.14
CA ASN A 52 -9.99 10.34 -0.26
C ASN A 52 -8.49 10.72 -0.16
N LEU A 53 -7.59 9.74 -0.21
CA LEU A 53 -6.16 9.94 -0.04
C LEU A 53 -5.56 10.27 -1.42
N SER A 54 -4.96 11.44 -1.53
CA SER A 54 -4.50 11.99 -2.82
C SER A 54 -3.39 11.22 -3.53
N GLN A 55 -2.72 10.27 -2.85
CA GLN A 55 -1.61 9.49 -3.42
C GLN A 55 -1.66 8.06 -2.87
N ALA A 56 -1.71 7.08 -3.77
CA ALA A 56 -1.53 5.67 -3.42
C ALA A 56 -0.08 5.42 -2.94
N PRO A 57 0.14 4.44 -2.05
CA PRO A 57 1.48 4.06 -1.63
C PRO A 57 2.25 3.44 -2.79
N ARG A 58 3.58 3.57 -2.76
CA ARG A 58 4.45 2.89 -3.70
C ARG A 58 4.58 1.41 -3.34
N ILE A 59 4.45 0.53 -4.32
CA ILE A 59 4.85 -0.87 -4.14
C ILE A 59 6.37 -0.98 -4.28
N ILE A 60 7.01 -1.59 -3.29
CA ILE A 60 8.39 -2.09 -3.36
C ILE A 60 8.34 -3.62 -3.30
N HIS A 61 9.37 -4.30 -3.81
CA HIS A 61 9.36 -5.75 -3.98
C HIS A 61 10.60 -6.39 -3.35
N SER A 62 10.41 -7.58 -2.80
CA SER A 62 11.46 -8.52 -2.41
C SER A 62 11.14 -9.92 -2.99
N PRO A 63 12.12 -10.64 -3.54
CA PRO A 63 11.94 -12.01 -4.02
C PRO A 63 11.71 -13.04 -2.89
N ASP A 64 12.18 -12.75 -1.67
CA ASP A 64 12.15 -13.69 -0.54
C ASP A 64 12.15 -12.99 0.83
N ALA A 65 12.11 -13.78 1.90
CA ALA A 65 12.02 -13.25 3.26
C ALA A 65 13.33 -12.58 3.73
N ASP A 66 14.48 -13.09 3.30
CA ASP A 66 15.78 -12.59 3.76
C ASP A 66 16.04 -11.20 3.15
N ASP A 67 15.84 -11.04 1.84
CA ASP A 67 15.92 -9.73 1.17
C ASP A 67 14.88 -8.74 1.72
N ALA A 68 13.68 -9.22 2.09
CA ALA A 68 12.65 -8.38 2.68
C ALA A 68 13.07 -7.83 4.05
N LEU A 69 13.71 -8.66 4.88
CA LEU A 69 14.22 -8.24 6.19
C LEU A 69 15.39 -7.27 6.04
N ASP A 70 16.29 -7.49 5.09
CA ASP A 70 17.39 -6.58 4.79
C ASP A 70 16.88 -5.20 4.32
N LEU A 71 15.86 -5.19 3.45
CA LEU A 71 15.21 -3.96 2.99
C LEU A 71 14.52 -3.19 4.12
N LEU A 72 13.96 -3.89 5.11
CA LEU A 72 13.37 -3.28 6.31
C LEU A 72 14.43 -2.72 7.26
N ALA A 73 15.57 -3.41 7.42
CA ALA A 73 16.65 -2.96 8.29
C ALA A 73 17.42 -1.76 7.72
N SER A 74 17.45 -1.61 6.39
CA SER A 74 18.15 -0.53 5.68
C SER A 74 17.38 0.80 5.61
N ARG A 75 16.13 0.84 6.09
CA ARG A 75 15.22 1.99 6.03
C ARG A 75 14.95 2.60 7.41
#